data_AF-A0A2T4S5D3-F1
#
_entry.id   AF-A0A2T4S5D3-F1
#
_cell.length_a   1.000
_cell.length_b   1.000
_cell.length_c   1.000
_cell.angle_alpha   90.00
_cell.angle_beta   90.00
_cell.angle_gamma   90.00
#
_symmetry.space_group_name_H-M   'P 1'
#
loop_
_entity.id
_entity.type
_entity.pdbx_description
1 polymer ?
#
loop_
_entity_poly.entity_id
_entity_poly.type
_entity_poly.pdbx_seq_one_letter_code
_entity_poly.pdbx_strand_id
1 'polypeptide(L)'
;MLFIDSVPILPVLKTEQIEFKEKRIPEGLNLLIVNLMPVKQDAERQLLRLLGLTSHAINVDFIYPVTHKSQSASYNHAEQYYKTFEAVKHRHYDGMIMTGAPVEHLDFSEVYYIEELRKIVDWSNTHVKQRLFICWGAQFALNYRYGIH
;
A
#
# COMPACT_ATOMS: atom_id res chain seq x y z
N MET A 1 7.35 -9.65 13.53
CA MET A 1 6.51 -10.77 13.01
C MET A 1 5.35 -10.19 12.22
N LEU A 2 5.04 -10.73 11.05
CA LEU A 2 4.06 -10.16 10.14
C LEU A 2 2.85 -11.08 9.94
N PHE A 3 1.68 -10.50 9.67
CA PHE A 3 0.58 -11.19 9.01
C PHE A 3 0.24 -10.44 7.74
N ILE A 4 -0.02 -11.18 6.68
CA ILE A 4 -0.50 -10.69 5.39
C ILE A 4 -1.27 -11.81 4.72
N ASP A 5 -2.31 -11.46 3.96
CA ASP A 5 -2.96 -12.42 3.08
C ASP A 5 -1.94 -12.94 2.05
N SER A 6 -2.15 -14.17 1.54
CA SER A 6 -1.13 -14.88 0.76
C SER A 6 -0.60 -14.05 -0.41
N VAL A 7 0.69 -13.70 -0.40
CA VAL A 7 1.41 -13.07 -1.51
C VAL A 7 2.55 -13.99 -1.97
N PRO A 8 2.90 -14.03 -3.27
CA PRO A 8 3.88 -14.98 -3.79
C PRO A 8 5.31 -14.73 -3.28
N ILE A 9 5.59 -13.57 -2.66
CA ILE A 9 6.92 -13.23 -2.14
C ILE A 9 7.22 -13.83 -0.75
N LEU A 10 6.23 -14.43 -0.08
CA LEU A 10 6.42 -14.97 1.27
C LEU A 10 7.55 -16.02 1.37
N PRO A 11 7.71 -16.98 0.44
CA PRO A 11 8.81 -17.95 0.52
C PRO A 11 10.18 -17.29 0.48
N VAL A 12 10.35 -16.24 -0.34
CA VAL A 12 11.60 -15.47 -0.45
C VAL A 12 11.89 -14.73 0.86
N LEU A 13 10.87 -14.12 1.49
CA LEU A 13 11.06 -13.41 2.75
C LEU A 13 11.35 -14.36 3.93
N LYS A 14 10.86 -15.60 3.88
CA LYS A 14 11.18 -16.62 4.88
C LYS A 14 12.65 -17.04 4.83
N THR A 15 13.28 -17.11 3.64
CA THR A 15 14.73 -17.38 3.55
C THR A 15 15.57 -16.23 4.10
N GLU A 16 14.98 -15.02 4.15
CA GLU A 16 15.55 -13.82 4.76
C GLU A 16 15.22 -13.71 6.27
N GLN A 17 14.79 -14.81 6.90
CA GLN A 17 14.45 -14.91 8.33
C GLN A 17 13.29 -14.02 8.79
N ILE A 18 12.42 -13.59 7.86
CA ILE A 18 11.20 -12.86 8.22
C ILE A 18 10.10 -13.87 8.59
N GLU A 19 9.56 -13.72 9.79
CA GLU A 19 8.50 -14.59 10.32
C GLU A 19 7.10 -14.08 9.98
N PHE A 20 6.24 -15.01 9.55
CA PHE A 20 4.84 -14.76 9.21
C PHE A 20 3.88 -15.61 10.05
N LYS A 21 2.77 -15.02 10.48
CA LYS A 21 1.61 -15.72 11.06
C LYS A 21 0.63 -16.12 9.97
N GLU A 22 -0.07 -17.23 10.22
CA GLU A 22 -1.14 -17.73 9.33
C GLU A 22 -2.46 -16.96 9.48
N LYS A 23 -2.66 -16.30 10.63
CA LYS A 23 -3.87 -15.55 10.95
C LYS A 23 -3.51 -14.15 11.43
N ARG A 24 -4.45 -13.23 11.23
CA ARG A 24 -4.35 -11.84 11.69
C ARG A 24 -4.08 -11.81 13.19
N ILE A 25 -3.14 -10.98 13.59
CA ILE A 25 -2.63 -10.89 14.95
C ILE A 25 -3.54 -9.93 15.72
N PRO A 26 -4.29 -10.38 16.75
CA PRO A 26 -5.29 -9.55 17.44
C PRO A 26 -4.72 -8.25 18.02
N GLU A 27 -3.53 -8.30 18.59
CA GLU A 27 -2.78 -7.19 19.18
C GLU A 27 -1.81 -6.51 18.21
N GLY A 28 -1.79 -6.93 16.94
CA GLY A 28 -0.90 -6.40 15.93
C GLY A 28 -1.34 -5.06 15.36
N LEU A 29 -0.37 -4.19 15.06
CA LEU A 29 -0.61 -2.92 14.38
C LEU A 29 -1.16 -3.17 12.97
N ASN A 30 -2.20 -2.43 12.60
CA ASN A 30 -2.82 -2.55 11.29
C ASN A 30 -2.22 -1.54 10.32
N LEU A 31 -1.52 -2.02 9.30
CA LEU A 31 -0.87 -1.22 8.29
C LEU A 31 -1.55 -1.40 6.92
N LEU A 32 -2.00 -0.31 6.33
CA LEU A 32 -2.48 -0.28 4.95
C LEU A 32 -1.34 0.15 4.02
N ILE A 33 -1.13 -0.56 2.93
CA ILE A 33 -0.15 -0.17 1.90
C ILE A 33 -0.85 0.07 0.57
N VAL A 34 -0.84 1.33 0.13
CA VAL A 34 -1.29 1.75 -1.21
C VAL A 34 -0.10 1.65 -2.15
N ASN A 35 0.01 0.52 -2.85
CA ASN A 35 1.16 0.24 -3.71
C ASN A 35 0.89 0.69 -5.15
N LEU A 36 1.52 1.80 -5.52
CA LEU A 36 1.44 2.44 -6.84
C LEU A 36 2.64 2.08 -7.75
N MET A 37 3.62 1.32 -7.26
CA MET A 37 4.82 0.96 -8.02
C MET A 37 4.49 0.13 -9.27
N PRO A 38 5.28 0.23 -10.35
CA PRO A 38 5.03 -0.52 -11.58
C PRO A 38 5.28 -2.03 -11.41
N VAL A 39 6.23 -2.42 -10.54
CA VAL A 39 6.53 -3.81 -10.22
C VAL A 39 6.09 -4.09 -8.78
N LYS A 40 4.95 -4.76 -8.61
CA LYS A 40 4.29 -4.93 -7.30
C LYS A 40 5.10 -5.80 -6.35
N GLN A 41 5.60 -6.93 -6.84
CA GLN A 41 6.36 -7.91 -6.04
C GLN A 41 7.67 -7.34 -5.48
N ASP A 42 8.35 -6.48 -6.24
CA ASP A 42 9.57 -5.82 -5.76
C ASP A 42 9.27 -4.87 -4.60
N ALA A 43 8.21 -4.06 -4.74
CA ALA A 43 7.76 -3.16 -3.68
C ALA A 43 7.28 -3.94 -2.44
N GLU A 44 6.55 -5.04 -2.62
CA GLU A 44 6.17 -5.95 -1.53
C GLU A 44 7.40 -6.47 -0.78
N ARG A 45 8.38 -7.03 -1.51
CA ARG A 45 9.60 -7.56 -0.91
C ARG A 45 10.32 -6.50 -0.09
N GLN A 46 10.52 -5.31 -0.67
CA GLN A 46 11.25 -4.22 -0.03
C GLN A 46 10.54 -3.74 1.23
N LEU A 47 9.23 -3.48 1.16
CA LEU A 47 8.46 -3.00 2.30
C LEU A 47 8.33 -4.07 3.40
N LEU A 48 7.96 -5.30 3.04
CA LEU A 48 7.79 -6.38 4.02
C LEU A 48 9.11 -6.78 4.66
N ARG A 49 10.24 -6.73 3.95
CA ARG A 49 11.56 -6.93 4.56
C ARG A 49 11.81 -5.91 5.65
N LEU A 50 11.60 -4.62 5.40
CA LEU A 50 11.81 -3.56 6.39
C LEU A 50 10.85 -3.69 7.59
N LEU A 51 9.57 -3.96 7.33
CA LEU A 51 8.56 -4.17 8.37
C LEU A 51 8.87 -5.42 9.23
N GLY A 52 9.41 -6.46 8.60
CA GLY A 52 9.78 -7.71 9.25
C GLY A 52 10.94 -7.58 10.24
N LEU A 53 11.77 -6.54 10.11
CA LEU A 53 12.86 -6.22 11.04
C LEU A 53 12.38 -5.48 12.30
N THR A 54 11.11 -5.06 12.36
CA THR A 54 10.58 -4.37 13.53
C THR A 54 10.22 -5.34 14.65
N SER A 55 10.30 -4.86 15.90
CA SER A 55 9.88 -5.63 17.09
C SER A 55 8.36 -5.75 17.26
N HIS A 56 7.58 -5.02 16.46
CA HIS A 56 6.13 -5.00 16.56
C HIS A 56 5.52 -6.12 15.70
N ALA A 57 4.39 -6.66 16.17
CA ALA A 57 3.53 -7.48 15.34
C ALA A 57 2.72 -6.57 14.39
N ILE A 58 2.74 -6.87 13.09
CA ILE A 58 2.10 -6.01 12.07
C ILE A 58 1.21 -6.85 11.17
N ASN A 59 -0.05 -6.44 11.04
CA ASN A 59 -1.00 -6.93 10.05
C ASN A 59 -0.97 -6.00 8.82
N VAL A 60 -0.61 -6.53 7.66
CA VAL A 60 -0.50 -5.76 6.42
C VAL A 60 -1.68 -6.07 5.50
N ASP A 61 -2.35 -5.02 5.03
CA ASP A 61 -3.28 -5.10 3.91
C ASP A 61 -2.68 -4.28 2.74
N PHE A 62 -2.60 -4.87 1.55
CA PHE A 62 -2.27 -4.14 0.33
C PHE A 62 -3.54 -3.74 -0.41
N ILE A 63 -3.53 -2.53 -0.96
CA ILE A 63 -4.52 -2.07 -1.93
C ILE A 63 -3.85 -1.46 -3.16
N TYR A 64 -4.59 -1.41 -4.26
CA TYR A 64 -4.22 -0.75 -5.50
C TYR A 64 -5.43 0.03 -6.07
N PRO A 65 -5.20 1.08 -6.88
CA PRO A 65 -6.27 1.74 -7.62
C PRO A 65 -6.83 0.82 -8.70
N VAL A 66 -8.16 0.74 -8.80
CA VAL A 66 -8.86 -0.24 -9.67
C VAL A 66 -9.37 0.34 -10.99
N THR A 67 -9.40 1.67 -11.13
CA THR A 67 -9.89 2.34 -12.34
C THR A 67 -9.08 1.92 -13.57
N HIS A 68 -7.75 1.80 -13.46
CA HIS A 68 -6.89 1.48 -14.61
C HIS A 68 -6.80 -0.04 -14.84
N LYS A 69 -7.78 -0.60 -15.56
CA LYS A 69 -7.76 -2.00 -16.00
C LYS A 69 -6.74 -2.21 -17.12
N SER A 70 -5.47 -2.41 -16.77
CA SER A 70 -4.45 -2.88 -17.72
C SER A 70 -4.39 -4.41 -17.72
N GLN A 71 -4.02 -5.03 -18.83
CA GLN A 71 -3.71 -6.47 -18.87
C GLN A 71 -2.25 -6.76 -18.49
N SER A 72 -1.57 -5.84 -17.79
CA SER A 72 -0.18 -6.04 -17.37
C SER A 72 -0.08 -7.12 -16.29
N ALA A 73 1.06 -7.82 -16.26
CA ALA A 73 1.34 -8.83 -15.23
C ALA A 73 1.21 -8.26 -13.80
N SER A 74 1.62 -7.01 -13.59
CA SER A 74 1.50 -6.31 -12.30
C SER A 74 0.06 -6.03 -11.89
N TYR A 75 -0.82 -5.76 -12.86
CA TYR A 75 -2.25 -5.58 -12.57
C TYR A 75 -2.91 -6.91 -12.21
N ASN A 76 -2.65 -7.97 -12.98
CA ASN A 76 -3.17 -9.31 -12.68
C ASN A 76 -2.71 -9.80 -11.30
N HIS A 77 -1.46 -9.52 -10.93
CA HIS A 77 -0.94 -9.80 -9.60
C HIS A 77 -1.72 -9.03 -8.51
N ALA A 78 -1.91 -7.72 -8.69
CA ALA A 78 -2.65 -6.92 -7.71
C ALA A 78 -4.11 -7.37 -7.59
N GLU A 79 -4.78 -7.67 -8.71
CA GLU A 79 -6.15 -8.18 -8.72
C GLU A 79 -6.29 -9.51 -7.97
N GLN A 80 -5.28 -10.37 -8.05
CA GLN A 80 -5.29 -11.66 -7.37
C GLN A 80 -5.00 -11.57 -5.86
N TYR A 81 -4.07 -10.68 -5.45
CA TYR A 81 -3.51 -10.72 -4.09
C TYR A 81 -3.84 -9.50 -3.23
N TYR A 82 -4.35 -8.40 -3.81
CA TYR A 82 -4.64 -7.18 -3.07
C TYR A 82 -6.13 -7.00 -2.83
N LYS A 83 -6.45 -6.15 -1.87
CA LYS A 83 -7.82 -5.69 -1.61
C LYS A 83 -8.11 -4.46 -2.46
N THR A 84 -9.40 -4.24 -2.71
CA THR A 84 -9.86 -2.96 -3.25
C THR A 84 -10.07 -1.96 -2.11
N PHE A 85 -10.08 -0.66 -2.43
CA PHE A 85 -10.43 0.36 -1.44
C PHE A 85 -11.81 0.10 -0.79
N GLU A 86 -12.80 -0.31 -1.58
CA GLU A 86 -14.14 -0.61 -1.09
C GLU A 86 -14.16 -1.76 -0.06
N ALA A 87 -13.25 -2.73 -0.19
CA ALA A 87 -13.11 -3.84 0.76
C ALA A 87 -12.47 -3.43 2.09
N VAL A 88 -11.76 -2.30 2.15
CA VAL A 88 -11.05 -1.85 3.36
C VAL A 88 -11.63 -0.57 3.98
N LYS A 89 -12.47 0.17 3.27
CA LYS A 89 -12.98 1.50 3.72
C LYS A 89 -13.71 1.49 5.07
N HIS A 90 -14.20 0.33 5.53
CA HIS A 90 -14.89 0.17 6.81
C HIS A 90 -13.95 -0.19 7.98
N ARG A 91 -12.65 -0.34 7.72
CA ARG A 91 -11.62 -0.67 8.71
C ARG A 91 -10.91 0.59 9.18
N HIS A 92 -10.30 0.51 10.35
CA HIS A 92 -9.36 1.52 10.85
C HIS A 92 -7.94 0.94 10.84
N TYR A 93 -6.96 1.81 10.59
CA TYR A 93 -5.55 1.44 10.50
C TYR A 93 -4.70 2.32 11.42
N ASP A 94 -3.67 1.71 12.00
CA ASP A 94 -2.67 2.41 12.79
C ASP A 94 -1.69 3.16 11.90
N GLY A 95 -1.43 2.63 10.69
CA GLY A 95 -0.57 3.26 9.70
C GLY A 95 -1.08 3.10 8.28
N MET A 96 -0.71 4.03 7.40
CA MET A 96 -0.81 3.89 5.95
C MET A 96 0.50 4.28 5.27
N ILE A 97 0.94 3.48 4.30
CA ILE A 97 2.05 3.82 3.40
C ILE A 97 1.48 3.99 1.99
N MET A 98 1.75 5.12 1.35
CA MET A 98 1.51 5.32 -0.09
C MET A 98 2.85 5.39 -0.81
N THR A 99 3.10 4.46 -1.73
CA THR A 99 4.38 4.34 -2.42
C THR A 99 4.55 5.41 -3.50
N GLY A 100 5.74 5.45 -4.11
CA GLY A 100 5.94 6.16 -5.37
C GLY A 100 5.18 5.52 -6.53
N ALA A 101 5.10 6.26 -7.62
CA ALA A 101 4.51 5.86 -8.90
C ALA A 101 5.34 6.49 -10.04
N PRO A 102 5.45 5.84 -11.21
CA PRO A 102 6.28 6.31 -12.32
C PRO A 102 5.49 7.27 -13.22
N VAL A 103 4.95 8.33 -12.63
CA VAL A 103 4.06 9.31 -13.29
C VAL A 103 4.47 10.75 -13.00
N GLU A 104 5.71 10.99 -12.56
CA GLU A 104 6.21 12.33 -12.24
C GLU A 104 6.27 13.31 -13.43
N HIS A 105 6.16 12.79 -14.67
CA HIS A 105 6.17 13.58 -15.90
C HIS A 105 4.77 14.03 -16.34
N LEU A 106 3.71 13.61 -15.64
CA LEU A 106 2.32 13.97 -15.92
C LEU A 106 1.85 15.03 -14.92
N ASP A 107 0.98 15.93 -15.36
CA ASP A 107 0.26 16.78 -14.42
C ASP A 107 -0.66 15.93 -13.54
N PHE A 108 -0.90 16.33 -12.29
CA PHE A 108 -1.76 15.55 -11.37
C PHE A 108 -3.16 15.29 -11.95
N SER A 109 -3.72 16.23 -12.73
CA SER A 109 -5.02 16.06 -13.40
C SER A 109 -5.02 15.04 -14.52
N GLU A 110 -3.85 14.69 -15.06
CA GLU A 110 -3.69 13.71 -16.13
C GLU A 110 -3.48 12.29 -15.59
N VAL A 111 -3.21 12.15 -14.29
CA VAL A 111 -3.05 10.84 -13.65
C VAL A 111 -4.41 10.15 -13.51
N TYR A 112 -4.56 9.04 -14.22
CA TYR A 112 -5.84 8.35 -14.39
C TYR A 112 -6.57 7.98 -13.09
N TYR A 113 -5.82 7.56 -12.07
CA TYR A 113 -6.35 7.14 -10.77
C TYR A 113 -6.34 8.26 -9.71
N ILE A 114 -6.14 9.52 -10.11
CA ILE A 114 -5.97 10.63 -9.15
C ILE A 114 -7.16 10.79 -8.21
N GLU A 115 -8.39 10.65 -8.71
CA GLU A 115 -9.62 10.77 -7.90
C GLU A 115 -9.73 9.65 -6.86
N GLU A 116 -9.27 8.43 -7.17
CA GLU A 116 -9.19 7.36 -6.18
C GLU A 116 -8.20 7.68 -5.07
N LEU A 117 -7.04 8.26 -5.41
CA LEU A 117 -6.05 8.64 -4.42
C LEU A 117 -6.55 9.77 -3.53
N ARG A 118 -7.25 10.76 -4.10
CA ARG A 118 -7.92 11.84 -3.35
C ARG A 118 -8.91 11.25 -2.34
N LYS A 119 -9.77 10.32 -2.80
CA LYS A 119 -10.72 9.58 -1.95
C LYS A 119 -10.02 8.82 -0.81
N ILE A 120 -8.91 8.13 -1.10
CA ILE A 120 -8.12 7.41 -0.09
C ILE A 120 -7.51 8.39 0.93
N VAL A 121 -6.95 9.51 0.48
CA VAL A 121 -6.36 10.52 1.37
C VAL A 121 -7.42 11.15 2.26
N ASP A 122 -8.59 11.49 1.72
CA ASP A 122 -9.68 12.07 2.52
C ASP A 122 -10.20 11.08 3.55
N TRP A 123 -10.43 9.83 3.14
CA TRP A 123 -10.80 8.74 4.04
C TRP A 123 -9.75 8.52 5.15
N SER A 124 -8.47 8.65 4.80
CA SER A 124 -7.37 8.45 5.74
C SER A 124 -7.37 9.46 6.90
N ASN A 125 -8.01 10.62 6.76
CA ASN A 125 -8.09 11.63 7.82
C ASN A 125 -8.86 11.14 9.05
N THR A 126 -9.80 10.21 8.86
CA THR A 126 -10.64 9.68 9.95
C THR A 126 -10.35 8.21 10.27
N HIS A 127 -9.78 7.46 9.32
CA HIS A 127 -9.60 6.01 9.45
C HIS A 127 -8.14 5.57 9.66
N VAL A 128 -7.17 6.48 9.52
CA VAL A 128 -5.74 6.16 9.64
C VAL A 128 -5.06 7.10 10.63
N LYS A 129 -4.40 6.55 11.65
CA LYS A 129 -3.69 7.36 12.66
C LYS A 129 -2.45 8.05 12.10
N GLN A 130 -1.56 7.29 11.44
CA GLN A 130 -0.29 7.79 10.90
C GLN A 130 -0.13 7.47 9.43
N ARG A 131 0.45 8.39 8.64
CA ARG A 131 0.52 8.29 7.18
C ARG A 131 1.92 8.63 6.70
N LEU A 132 2.51 7.72 5.93
CA LEU A 132 3.78 7.89 5.26
C LEU A 132 3.56 7.90 3.75
N PHE A 133 4.05 8.94 3.09
CA PHE A 133 4.01 9.08 1.64
C PHE A 133 5.44 9.04 1.10
N ILE A 134 5.69 8.27 0.04
CA ILE A 134 7.04 8.02 -0.49
C ILE A 134 7.14 8.54 -1.92
N CYS A 135 8.22 9.28 -2.25
CA CYS A 135 8.53 9.77 -3.59
C CYS A 135 7.33 10.54 -4.21
N TRP A 136 6.83 10.12 -5.37
CA TRP A 136 5.65 10.72 -6.01
C TRP A 136 4.41 10.75 -5.10
N GLY A 137 4.21 9.74 -4.25
CA GLY A 137 3.13 9.75 -3.26
C GLY A 137 3.23 10.95 -2.30
N ALA A 138 4.44 11.40 -1.99
CA ALA A 138 4.66 12.59 -1.17
C ALA A 138 4.37 13.87 -1.95
N GLN A 139 4.79 13.96 -3.22
CA GLN A 139 4.45 15.07 -4.10
C GLN A 139 2.92 15.22 -4.23
N PHE A 140 2.23 14.11 -4.50
CA PHE A 140 0.77 14.06 -4.54
C PHE A 140 0.14 14.53 -3.23
N ALA A 141 0.59 14.03 -2.08
CA ALA A 141 0.04 14.42 -0.80
C ALA A 141 0.27 15.90 -0.46
N LEU A 142 1.44 16.45 -0.80
CA LEU A 142 1.75 17.87 -0.63
C LEU A 142 0.88 18.74 -1.53
N ASN A 143 0.71 18.35 -2.78
CA ASN A 143 -0.17 19.02 -3.72
C ASN A 143 -1.63 19.00 -3.26
N TYR A 144 -2.18 17.81 -3.01
CA TYR A 144 -3.59 17.66 -2.69
C TYR A 144 -3.99 18.31 -1.36
N ARG A 145 -3.13 18.20 -0.34
CA ARG A 145 -3.46 18.67 1.02
C ARG A 145 -3.10 20.13 1.28
N TYR A 146 -2.11 20.66 0.57
CA TYR A 146 -1.54 21.97 0.88
C TYR A 146 -1.36 22.87 -0.35
N GLY A 147 -1.71 22.41 -1.56
CA GLY A 147 -1.58 23.19 -2.78
C GLY A 147 -0.13 23.46 -3.21
N ILE A 148 0.81 22.61 -2.79
CA ILE A 148 2.23 22.75 -3.16
C ILE A 148 2.45 22.16 -4.56
N HIS A 149 3.15 22.92 -5.41
CA HIS A 149 3.48 22.57 -6.79
C HIS A 149 4.99 22.43 -6.95
#